data_AF-A0A5D2DYQ4-F1
#
_entry.id   AF-A0A5D2DYQ4-F1
#
_cell.length_a   1.000
_cell.length_b   1.000
_cell.length_c   1.000
_cell.angle_alpha   90.00
_cell.angle_beta   90.00
_cell.angle_gamma   90.00
#
_symmetry.space_group_name_H-M   'P 1'
#
loop_
_entity.id
_entity.type
_entity.pdbx_description
1 polymer ?
#
loop_
_entity_poly.entity_id
_entity_poly.type
_entity_poly.pdbx_seq_one_letter_code
_entity_poly.pdbx_strand_id
1 'polypeptide(L)'
;GAHINTISGSSKLIEGSGRAILLLPKGTKLVIDDALFSTKSQRNLLSFKDIHINGYHIETMNKKNIEYLYIKNVECGKKCVLERLPAFSLGLYYTHISAIEAHVTTN
;
A
#
# COMPACT_ATOMS: atom_id res chain seq x y z
N GLY A 1 -1.41 8.92 -20.49
CA GLY A 1 -0.75 7.94 -19.61
C GLY A 1 0.46 8.58 -18.98
N ALA A 2 0.57 8.52 -17.65
CA ALA A 2 1.73 9.05 -16.93
C ALA A 2 2.97 8.17 -17.18
N HIS A 3 4.16 8.80 -17.24
CA HIS A 3 5.42 8.07 -17.29
C HIS A 3 5.95 7.87 -15.87
N ILE A 4 6.14 6.61 -15.48
CA ILE A 4 6.84 6.27 -14.24
C ILE A 4 8.28 5.90 -14.61
N ASN A 5 9.23 6.56 -13.95
CA ASN A 5 10.62 6.18 -14.00
C ASN A 5 10.86 5.12 -12.93
N THR A 6 11.23 3.92 -13.35
CA THR A 6 11.77 2.91 -12.46
C THR A 6 13.30 2.85 -12.65
N ILE A 7 13.99 2.09 -11.80
CA ILE A 7 15.43 1.85 -11.97
C ILE A 7 15.78 1.20 -13.33
N SER A 8 14.82 0.55 -13.99
CA SER A 8 14.97 -0.03 -15.32
C SER A 8 14.67 0.95 -16.46
N GLY A 9 14.37 2.22 -16.15
CA GLY A 9 14.05 3.27 -17.13
C GLY A 9 12.59 3.71 -17.10
N SER A 10 12.23 4.64 -17.99
CA SER A 10 10.86 5.12 -18.14
C SER A 10 9.99 4.06 -18.81
N SER A 11 8.81 3.77 -18.25
CA SER A 11 7.84 2.89 -18.90
C SER A 11 6.45 3.51 -18.93
N LYS A 12 5.72 3.29 -20.03
CA LYS A 12 4.34 3.74 -20.22
C LYS A 12 3.37 2.68 -19.68
N LEU A 13 3.46 2.41 -18.37
CA LEU A 13 2.65 1.40 -17.67
C LEU A 13 1.30 1.94 -17.19
N ILE A 14 1.17 3.26 -17.04
CA ILE A 14 -0.01 3.86 -16.42
C ILE A 14 -1.06 4.18 -17.47
N GLU A 15 -2.21 3.53 -17.32
CA GLU A 15 -3.35 3.60 -18.22
C GLU A 15 -4.44 4.53 -17.69
N GLY A 16 -4.48 4.78 -16.39
CA GLY A 16 -5.40 5.73 -15.78
C GLY A 16 -4.97 6.16 -14.39
N SER A 17 -5.71 7.10 -13.83
CA SER A 17 -5.58 7.50 -12.43
C SER A 17 -6.96 7.76 -11.84
N GLY A 18 -7.06 7.67 -10.52
CA GLY A 18 -8.30 8.00 -9.82
C GLY A 18 -8.24 7.60 -8.36
N ARG A 19 -9.34 7.86 -7.65
CA ARG A 19 -9.46 7.50 -6.25
C ARG A 19 -9.60 6.00 -6.08
N ALA A 20 -8.80 5.42 -5.19
CA ALA A 20 -8.88 4.02 -4.81
C ALA A 20 -9.03 3.87 -3.29
N ILE A 21 -9.84 2.91 -2.88
CA ILE A 21 -9.98 2.46 -1.50
C ILE A 21 -9.45 1.04 -1.43
N LEU A 22 -8.42 0.82 -0.62
CA LEU A 22 -7.87 -0.50 -0.34
C LEU A 22 -8.33 -0.96 1.05
N LEU A 23 -8.83 -2.19 1.12
CA LEU A 23 -9.11 -2.86 2.39
C LEU A 23 -8.03 -3.91 2.67
N LEU A 24 -7.28 -3.72 3.74
CA LEU A 24 -6.27 -4.68 4.20
C LEU A 24 -6.94 -5.87 4.94
N PRO A 25 -6.24 -6.99 5.15
CA PRO A 25 -6.85 -8.23 5.62
C PRO A 25 -7.63 -8.13 6.94
N LYS A 26 -7.24 -7.23 7.85
CA LYS A 26 -7.96 -7.03 9.12
C LYS A 26 -8.95 -5.87 9.07
N GLY A 27 -9.31 -5.41 7.89
CA GLY A 27 -10.30 -4.35 7.69
C GLY A 27 -9.72 -2.94 7.79
N THR A 28 -8.39 -2.78 7.83
CA THR A 28 -7.77 -1.45 7.80
C THR A 28 -8.01 -0.82 6.44
N LYS A 29 -8.71 0.32 6.42
CA LYS A 29 -9.05 1.05 5.20
C LYS A 29 -7.98 2.08 4.88
N LEU A 30 -7.51 2.06 3.63
CA LEU A 30 -6.63 3.08 3.05
C LEU A 30 -7.36 3.78 1.90
N VAL A 31 -7.42 5.10 1.95
CA VAL A 31 -7.96 5.95 0.91
C VAL A 31 -6.80 6.62 0.17
N ILE A 32 -6.73 6.42 -1.14
CA ILE A 32 -5.69 6.96 -2.02
C ILE A 32 -6.40 7.81 -3.08
N ASP A 33 -6.27 9.12 -3.00
CA ASP A 33 -7.00 10.02 -3.89
C ASP A 33 -6.44 10.03 -5.32
N ASP A 34 -5.12 9.90 -5.47
CA ASP A 34 -4.42 9.90 -6.77
C ASP A 34 -3.76 8.54 -7.07
N ALA A 35 -4.51 7.45 -7.02
CA ALA A 35 -3.99 6.13 -7.34
C ALA A 35 -3.73 5.98 -8.85
N LEU A 36 -2.59 5.41 -9.22
CA LEU A 36 -2.25 5.13 -10.62
C LEU A 36 -2.63 3.69 -10.96
N PHE A 37 -3.36 3.52 -12.07
CA PHE A 37 -3.85 2.23 -12.54
C PHE A 37 -3.02 1.67 -13.69
N SER A 38 -2.68 0.38 -13.59
CA SER A 38 -1.99 -0.39 -14.61
C SER A 38 -2.54 -1.82 -14.66
N THR A 39 -3.28 -2.14 -15.72
CA THR A 39 -3.82 -3.46 -16.05
C THR A 39 -2.73 -4.52 -16.23
N LYS A 40 -1.52 -4.10 -16.62
CA LYS A 40 -0.37 -4.99 -16.80
C LYS A 40 0.30 -5.38 -15.49
N SER A 41 -0.01 -4.68 -14.39
CA SER A 41 0.60 -4.97 -13.10
C SER A 41 -0.13 -6.09 -12.38
N GLN A 42 0.61 -7.16 -12.03
CA GLN A 42 0.09 -8.24 -11.19
C GLN A 42 0.05 -7.88 -9.70
N ARG A 43 0.74 -6.80 -9.31
CA ARG A 43 0.89 -6.36 -7.92
C ARG A 43 0.74 -4.86 -7.81
N ASN A 44 0.15 -4.39 -6.71
CA ASN A 44 0.04 -2.97 -6.42
C ASN A 44 1.27 -2.50 -5.63
N LEU A 45 1.71 -1.27 -5.89
CA LEU A 45 2.68 -0.57 -5.05
C LEU A 45 1.92 0.41 -4.16
N LEU A 46 2.25 0.43 -2.87
CA LEU A 46 1.67 1.34 -1.89
C LEU A 46 2.78 2.23 -1.35
N SER A 47 2.62 3.54 -1.45
CA SER A 47 3.64 4.46 -0.94
C SER A 47 3.49 4.65 0.57
N PHE A 48 4.59 4.96 1.25
CA PHE A 48 4.54 5.32 2.67
C PHE A 48 3.75 6.61 2.91
N LYS A 49 3.71 7.51 1.92
CA LYS A 49 2.91 8.74 1.97
C LYS A 49 1.41 8.41 2.08
N ASP A 50 0.94 7.44 1.31
CA ASP A 50 -0.47 7.01 1.34
C ASP A 50 -0.84 6.46 2.72
N ILE A 51 0.04 5.65 3.32
CA ILE A 51 -0.17 5.12 4.68
C ILE A 51 -0.24 6.26 5.71
N HIS A 52 0.68 7.23 5.61
CA HIS A 52 0.76 8.33 6.57
C HIS A 52 -0.42 9.30 6.49
N ILE A 53 -0.87 9.66 5.28
CA ILE A 53 -2.03 10.54 5.07
C ILE A 53 -3.31 9.91 5.63
N ASN A 54 -3.40 8.58 5.66
CA ASN A 54 -4.50 7.86 6.30
C ASN A 54 -4.39 7.80 7.84
N GLY A 55 -3.46 8.52 8.46
CA GLY A 55 -3.29 8.58 9.91
C GLY A 55 -2.59 7.36 10.51
N TYR A 56 -1.93 6.56 9.67
CA TYR A 56 -1.20 5.38 10.12
C TYR A 56 0.31 5.61 10.15
N HIS A 57 1.00 4.76 10.88
CA HIS A 57 2.45 4.70 10.99
C HIS A 57 2.93 3.29 10.70
N ILE A 58 4.12 3.18 10.13
CA ILE A 58 4.77 1.90 9.89
C ILE A 58 5.96 1.71 10.82
N GLU A 59 6.16 0.48 11.27
CA GLU A 59 7.31 0.08 12.10
C GLU A 59 7.69 -1.35 11.74
N THR A 60 8.98 -1.64 11.64
CA THR A 60 9.46 -3.02 11.47
C THR A 60 9.69 -3.65 12.84
N MET A 61 9.22 -4.89 13.02
CA MET A 61 9.44 -5.64 14.27
C MET A 61 9.75 -7.10 13.98
N ASN A 62 10.70 -7.64 14.73
CA ASN A 62 11.05 -9.05 14.69
C ASN A 62 10.27 -9.85 15.74
N LYS A 63 9.62 -10.93 15.31
CA LYS A 63 8.93 -11.87 16.20
C LYS A 63 9.25 -13.31 15.77
N LYS A 64 9.86 -14.08 16.69
CA LYS A 64 10.26 -15.48 16.44
C LYS A 64 11.10 -15.64 15.16
N ASN A 65 12.10 -14.76 14.98
CA ASN A 65 12.98 -14.70 13.79
C ASN A 65 12.29 -14.40 12.46
N ILE A 66 11.04 -13.94 12.49
CA ILE A 66 10.34 -13.42 11.31
C ILE A 66 10.18 -11.92 11.51
N GLU A 67 10.65 -11.15 10.53
CA GLU A 67 10.43 -9.72 10.48
C GLU A 67 9.02 -9.42 9.94
N TYR A 68 8.42 -8.35 10.43
CA TYR A 68 7.12 -7.89 10.01
C TYR A 68 7.11 -6.37 9.86
N LEU A 69 6.37 -5.87 8.88
CA LEU A 69 5.95 -4.48 8.81
C LEU A 69 4.62 -4.33 9.54
N TYR A 70 4.60 -3.53 10.59
CA TYR A 70 3.41 -3.25 11.38
C TYR A 70 2.81 -1.95 10.88
N ILE A 71 1.50 -1.95 10.59
CA ILE A 71 0.74 -0.72 10.38
C ILE A 71 0.01 -0.43 11.69
N LYS A 72 0.31 0.72 12.27
CA LYS A 72 -0.18 1.17 13.57
C LYS A 72 -0.96 2.47 13.43
N ASN A 73 -1.93 2.70 14.29
CA ASN A 73 -2.47 4.04 14.55
C ASN A 73 -2.17 4.45 16.00
N VAL A 74 -2.53 5.68 16.34
CA VAL A 74 -2.53 6.16 17.72
C VAL A 74 -3.98 6.37 18.16
N GLU A 75 -4.43 5.58 19.11
CA GLU A 75 -5.75 5.69 19.73
C GLU A 75 -5.57 6.12 21.17
N CYS A 76 -6.19 7.25 21.56
CA CYS A 76 -6.10 7.79 22.92
C CYS A 76 -4.64 7.91 23.43
N GLY A 77 -3.71 8.29 22.57
CA GLY A 77 -2.28 8.43 22.89
C GLY A 77 -1.48 7.12 22.94
N LYS A 78 -2.10 5.97 22.65
CA LYS A 78 -1.44 4.66 22.64
C LYS A 78 -1.32 4.12 21.22
N LYS A 79 -0.16 3.56 20.89
CA LYS A 79 0.06 2.90 19.60
C LYS A 79 -0.66 1.55 19.57
N CYS A 80 -1.61 1.39 18.67
CA CYS A 80 -2.33 0.14 18.44
C CYS A 80 -1.88 -0.50 17.12
N VAL A 81 -1.75 -1.84 17.09
CA VAL A 81 -1.34 -2.57 15.88
C VAL A 81 -2.58 -2.98 15.11
N LEU A 82 -2.77 -2.39 13.93
CA LEU A 82 -3.89 -2.71 13.05
C LEU A 82 -3.50 -3.89 12.16
N GLU A 83 -2.45 -3.75 11.35
CA GLU A 83 -1.99 -4.80 10.42
C GLU A 83 -0.58 -5.30 10.76
N ARG A 84 -0.30 -6.53 10.33
CA ARG A 84 1.05 -7.12 10.38
C ARG A 84 1.32 -7.81 9.06
N LEU A 85 2.27 -7.29 8.30
CA LEU A 85 2.66 -7.83 7.01
C LEU A 85 3.97 -8.59 7.18
N PRO A 86 4.02 -9.91 6.92
CA PRO A 86 5.25 -10.67 7.05
C PRO A 86 6.28 -10.20 6.01
N ALA A 87 7.54 -10.17 6.42
CA ALA A 87 8.65 -10.01 5.50
C ALA A 87 8.77 -11.23 4.59
N PHE A 88 9.10 -10.96 3.35
CA PHE A 88 9.56 -11.89 2.34
C PHE A 88 11.06 -11.66 2.12
N SER A 89 11.68 -12.46 1.25
CA SER A 89 13.07 -12.24 0.87
C SER A 89 13.30 -10.81 0.35
N LEU A 90 14.53 -10.32 0.52
CA LEU A 90 14.97 -8.99 0.05
C LEU A 90 14.26 -7.80 0.74
N GLY A 91 13.73 -7.99 1.95
CA GLY A 91 13.08 -6.90 2.71
C GLY A 91 11.74 -6.44 2.11
N LEU A 92 11.11 -7.27 1.29
CA LEU A 92 9.80 -7.01 0.73
C LEU A 92 8.72 -7.43 1.73
N TYR A 93 7.72 -6.59 1.94
CA TYR A 93 6.53 -6.94 2.72
C TYR A 93 5.35 -7.05 1.77
N TYR A 94 4.53 -8.09 1.93
CA TYR A 94 3.37 -8.29 1.08
C TYR A 94 2.14 -8.61 1.89
N THR A 95 0.99 -8.36 1.28
CA THR A 95 -0.31 -8.66 1.84
C THR A 95 -1.31 -8.87 0.72
N HIS A 96 -2.44 -9.49 1.06
CA HIS A 96 -3.58 -9.57 0.17
C HIS A 96 -4.52 -8.41 0.47
N ILE A 97 -5.09 -7.83 -0.59
CA ILE A 97 -6.15 -6.83 -0.46
C ILE A 97 -7.47 -7.57 -0.54
N SER A 98 -8.36 -7.36 0.44
CA SER A 98 -9.65 -8.06 0.52
C SER A 98 -10.69 -7.43 -0.40
N ALA A 99 -10.60 -6.13 -0.66
CA ALA A 99 -11.42 -5.43 -1.63
C ALA A 99 -10.70 -4.17 -2.14
N ILE A 100 -10.93 -3.86 -3.42
CA ILE A 100 -10.53 -2.60 -4.05
C ILE A 100 -11.79 -1.95 -4.62
N GLU A 101 -12.09 -0.75 -4.16
CA GLU A 101 -13.07 0.12 -4.82
C GLU A 101 -12.30 1.23 -5.51
N ALA A 102 -12.43 1.35 -6.83
CA ALA A 102 -11.70 2.36 -7.60
C ALA A 102 -12.63 3.06 -8.59
N HIS A 103 -12.61 4.39 -8.58
CA HIS A 103 -13.28 5.22 -9.57
C HIS A 103 -12.22 5.76 -10.53
N VAL A 104 -11.89 4.96 -11.53
CA VAL A 104 -10.88 5.31 -12.53
C VAL A 104 -11.52 6.20 -13.58
N THR A 105 -10.91 7.37 -13.84
CA THR A 105 -11.26 8.17 -15.01
C THR A 105 -10.29 7.77 -16.12
N THR A 106 -10.80 7.09 -17.14
CA THR A 106 -10.01 6.76 -18.35
C THR A 106 -9.85 8.02 -19.20
N ASN A 107 -8.62 8.32 -19.60
CA ASN A 107 -8.35 9.35 -20.62
C ASN A 107 -8.60 8.80 -22.03
#